data_AF-A0A8C8RNN0-F1
#
_entry.id   AF-A0A8C8RNN0-F1
#
_cell.length_a   1.000
_cell.length_b   1.000
_cell.length_c   1.000
_cell.angle_alpha   90.00
_cell.angle_beta   90.00
_cell.angle_gamma   90.00
#
_symmetry.space_group_name_H-M   'P 1'
#
loop_
_entity.id
_entity.type
_entity.pdbx_description
1 polymer ?
#
loop_
_entity_poly.entity_id
_entity_poly.type
_entity_poly.pdbx_seq_one_letter_code
_entity_poly.pdbx_strand_id
1 'polypeptide(L)'
;LLSEGRAEKQSVVQSVVSTPIALSAYSQIVKERMRSSSHEVHGMEPMDNESFAEFGKSEIFALKASFAKIKYANTYRMEPYRKFQAHLVRNRAQQILMVELQKIKYNGETGISLCTSISEEILTAIKDMGFDRYKYVVTVLIVQKTGQAIQISSRGVWDVARDNWVSAKCETESFISLALIIACYYE
;
A
#
# COMPACT_ATOMS: atom_id res chain seq x y z
N LEU A 1 -54.92 -48.60 15.15
CA LEU A 1 -55.18 -47.15 15.33
C LEU A 1 -53.84 -46.46 15.57
N LEU A 2 -53.59 -45.41 14.81
CA LEU A 2 -52.54 -44.40 14.91
C LEU A 2 -51.14 -44.77 14.40
N SER A 3 -50.92 -44.25 13.20
CA SER A 3 -49.68 -43.81 12.56
C SER A 3 -48.79 -42.94 13.45
N GLU A 4 -47.47 -43.08 13.32
CA GLU A 4 -46.56 -41.93 13.21
C GLU A 4 -45.42 -42.27 12.26
N GLY A 5 -45.19 -41.39 11.29
CA GLY A 5 -44.16 -41.49 10.27
C GLY A 5 -42.81 -40.97 10.76
N ARG A 6 -41.73 -41.53 10.21
CA ARG A 6 -40.36 -41.03 10.39
C ARG A 6 -39.72 -40.83 9.03
N ALA A 7 -39.46 -39.56 8.70
CA ALA A 7 -38.86 -39.12 7.46
C ALA A 7 -37.42 -39.60 7.30
N GLU A 8 -37.14 -40.24 6.16
CA GLU A 8 -35.79 -40.49 5.64
C GLU A 8 -35.22 -39.18 5.08
N LYS A 9 -34.08 -38.72 5.62
CA LYS A 9 -33.22 -37.73 4.96
C LYS A 9 -32.08 -38.49 4.28
N GLN A 10 -32.11 -38.59 2.95
CA GLN A 10 -30.98 -39.07 2.16
C GLN A 10 -29.89 -37.98 2.09
N SER A 11 -28.67 -38.38 2.42
CA SER A 11 -27.43 -37.62 2.28
C SER A 11 -26.95 -37.70 0.82
N VAL A 12 -26.87 -36.57 0.12
CA VAL A 12 -26.23 -36.47 -1.19
C VAL A 12 -24.76 -36.10 -0.99
N VAL A 13 -23.86 -37.06 -1.21
CA VAL A 13 -22.41 -36.82 -1.31
C VAL A 13 -22.09 -36.65 -2.79
N GLN A 14 -21.75 -35.44 -3.23
CA GLN A 14 -21.23 -35.20 -4.59
C GLN A 14 -19.72 -35.46 -4.61
N SER A 15 -19.30 -36.53 -5.27
CA SER A 15 -17.91 -36.75 -5.65
C SER A 15 -17.56 -35.91 -6.88
N VAL A 16 -16.65 -34.97 -6.76
CA VAL A 16 -16.08 -34.22 -7.89
C VAL A 16 -15.06 -35.12 -8.59
N VAL A 17 -15.45 -35.72 -9.72
CA VAL A 17 -14.54 -36.47 -10.59
C VAL A 17 -13.72 -35.46 -11.40
N SER A 18 -12.43 -35.34 -11.09
CA SER A 18 -11.48 -34.57 -11.90
C SER A 18 -11.26 -35.29 -13.22
N THR A 19 -11.72 -34.71 -14.33
CA THR A 19 -11.47 -35.24 -15.67
C THR A 19 -9.99 -35.07 -16.05
N PRO A 20 -9.35 -36.08 -16.67
CA PRO A 20 -7.96 -35.95 -17.11
C PRO A 20 -7.91 -35.05 -18.35
N ILE A 21 -7.22 -33.91 -18.23
CA ILE A 21 -6.90 -33.03 -19.35
C ILE A 21 -6.04 -33.84 -20.33
N ALA A 22 -6.51 -34.02 -21.57
CA ALA A 22 -5.79 -34.73 -22.62
C ALA A 22 -4.37 -34.16 -22.80
N LEU A 23 -3.36 -35.02 -22.95
CA LEU A 23 -1.94 -34.64 -23.06
C LEU A 23 -1.65 -33.62 -24.19
N SER A 24 -2.49 -33.61 -25.25
CA SER A 24 -2.41 -32.62 -26.33
C SER A 24 -2.69 -31.20 -25.83
N ALA A 25 -3.66 -31.03 -24.94
CA ALA A 25 -4.00 -29.76 -24.32
C ALA A 25 -2.90 -29.30 -23.36
N TYR A 26 -2.23 -30.22 -22.66
CA TYR A 26 -1.08 -29.89 -21.82
C TYR A 26 0.07 -29.27 -22.62
N SER A 27 0.40 -29.84 -23.79
CA SER A 27 1.45 -29.30 -24.64
C SER A 27 1.11 -27.91 -25.20
N GLN A 28 -0.16 -27.65 -25.50
CA GLN A 28 -0.68 -26.36 -25.95
C GLN A 28 -0.60 -25.32 -24.82
N ILE A 29 -1.05 -25.68 -23.62
CA ILE A 29 -0.99 -24.83 -22.43
C ILE A 29 0.46 -24.47 -22.08
N VAL A 30 1.38 -25.43 -22.14
CA VAL A 30 2.81 -25.18 -21.87
C VAL A 30 3.41 -24.27 -22.94
N LYS A 31 3.11 -24.49 -24.23
CA LYS A 31 3.56 -23.60 -25.31
C LYS A 31 3.00 -22.19 -25.19
N GLU A 32 1.73 -22.05 -24.81
CA GLU A 32 1.06 -20.76 -24.63
C GLU A 32 1.59 -20.01 -23.41
N ARG A 33 1.92 -20.72 -22.32
CA ARG A 33 2.62 -20.16 -21.14
C ARG A 33 4.08 -19.81 -21.43
N MET A 34 4.79 -20.60 -22.22
CA MET A 34 6.17 -20.30 -22.64
C MET A 34 6.20 -19.09 -23.58
N ARG A 35 5.20 -18.95 -24.45
CA ARG A 35 5.03 -17.78 -25.35
C ARG A 35 4.77 -16.48 -24.59
N SER A 36 4.12 -16.52 -23.42
CA SER A 36 3.96 -15.35 -22.53
C SER A 36 5.12 -15.16 -21.55
N SER A 37 6.02 -16.15 -21.42
CA SER A 37 7.20 -16.12 -20.55
C SER A 37 8.43 -15.48 -21.22
N SER A 38 8.47 -15.38 -22.55
CA SER A 38 9.56 -14.70 -23.26
C SER A 38 9.52 -13.21 -23.02
N HIS A 39 10.24 -12.75 -21.99
CA HIS A 39 10.51 -11.35 -21.75
C HIS A 39 11.88 -11.05 -22.34
N GLU A 40 11.90 -10.36 -23.47
CA GLU A 40 13.14 -9.78 -23.99
C GLU A 40 13.48 -8.61 -23.06
N VAL A 41 14.40 -8.84 -22.13
CA VAL A 41 14.83 -7.84 -21.16
C VAL A 41 16.02 -7.10 -21.75
N HIS A 42 15.83 -5.85 -22.13
CA HIS A 42 16.94 -4.99 -22.56
C HIS A 42 17.71 -4.50 -21.33
N GLY A 43 18.92 -5.00 -21.14
CA GLY A 43 19.91 -4.39 -20.25
C GLY A 43 20.56 -3.23 -20.98
N MET A 44 20.01 -2.03 -20.83
CA MET A 44 20.62 -0.82 -21.39
C MET A 44 21.22 -0.05 -20.22
N GLU A 45 22.54 0.23 -20.28
CA GLU A 45 23.13 1.21 -19.38
C GLU A 45 22.38 2.55 -19.58
N PRO A 46 22.09 3.30 -18.50
CA PRO A 46 21.42 4.59 -18.63
C PRO A 46 22.29 5.50 -19.52
N MET A 47 21.79 5.80 -20.71
CA MET A 47 22.50 6.63 -21.67
C MET A 47 22.38 8.10 -21.25
N ASP A 48 23.52 8.75 -21.07
CA ASP A 48 23.65 10.11 -20.52
C ASP A 48 22.94 11.16 -21.39
N ASN A 49 22.37 12.21 -20.77
CA ASN A 49 21.58 13.25 -21.47
C ASN A 49 22.35 14.02 -22.57
N GLU A 50 23.68 13.98 -22.57
CA GLU A 50 24.55 14.64 -23.56
C GLU A 50 24.46 14.01 -24.97
N SER A 51 24.13 12.71 -25.08
CA SER A 51 24.08 12.01 -26.38
C SER A 51 22.80 12.29 -27.19
N PHE A 52 21.79 12.93 -26.59
CA PHE A 52 20.55 13.32 -27.27
C PHE A 52 20.70 14.56 -28.15
N ALA A 53 21.77 15.34 -27.98
CA ALA A 53 21.98 16.58 -28.73
C ALA A 53 22.36 16.34 -30.21
N GLU A 54 22.78 15.12 -30.55
CA GLU A 54 23.27 14.77 -31.89
C GLU A 54 22.17 14.21 -32.82
N PHE A 55 21.00 13.86 -32.29
CA PHE A 55 19.92 13.21 -33.05
C PHE A 55 18.85 14.20 -33.51
N GLY A 56 18.33 13.98 -34.72
CA GLY A 56 17.22 14.75 -35.27
C GLY A 56 15.94 14.57 -34.46
N LYS A 57 15.07 15.59 -34.40
CA LYS A 57 13.78 15.53 -33.66
C LYS A 57 12.91 14.32 -34.03
N SER A 58 12.96 13.90 -35.29
CA SER A 58 12.29 12.69 -35.80
C SER A 58 12.89 11.40 -35.26
N GLU A 59 14.21 11.33 -35.13
CA GLU A 59 14.95 10.18 -34.60
C GLU A 59 14.75 10.06 -33.08
N ILE A 60 14.73 11.19 -32.36
CA ILE A 60 14.38 11.24 -30.94
C ILE A 60 12.95 10.76 -30.71
N PHE A 61 12.01 11.13 -31.58
CA PHE A 61 10.62 10.70 -31.47
C PHE A 61 10.45 9.21 -31.76
N ALA A 62 11.16 8.68 -32.77
CA ALA A 62 11.20 7.26 -33.08
C ALA A 62 11.85 6.43 -31.97
N LEU A 63 12.96 6.90 -31.38
CA LEU A 63 13.62 6.29 -30.23
C LEU A 63 12.68 6.28 -29.01
N LYS A 64 12.01 7.40 -28.72
CA LYS A 64 10.99 7.50 -27.66
C LYS A 64 9.79 6.59 -27.88
N ALA A 65 9.35 6.42 -29.12
CA ALA A 65 8.29 5.48 -29.47
C ALA A 65 8.76 4.02 -29.34
N SER A 66 10.03 3.73 -29.62
CA SER A 66 10.62 2.39 -29.46
C SER A 66 10.84 2.00 -27.99
N PHE A 67 10.92 2.97 -27.08
CA PHE A 67 10.83 2.74 -25.63
C PHE A 67 9.41 2.37 -25.16
N ALA A 68 8.52 1.95 -26.06
CA ALA A 68 7.24 1.32 -25.74
C ALA A 68 7.43 0.21 -24.70
N LYS A 69 7.22 0.59 -23.44
CA LYS A 69 7.25 -0.23 -22.23
C LYS A 69 8.48 -1.14 -22.15
N ILE A 70 9.68 -0.54 -22.07
CA ILE A 70 10.88 -1.24 -21.61
C ILE A 70 10.53 -1.96 -20.30
N LYS A 71 10.47 -3.29 -20.36
CA LYS A 71 10.30 -4.14 -19.18
C LYS A 71 11.70 -4.47 -18.68
N TYR A 72 12.12 -3.77 -17.63
CA TYR A 72 13.36 -4.06 -16.94
C TYR A 72 13.31 -5.43 -16.26
N ALA A 73 14.47 -6.09 -16.14
CA ALA A 73 14.60 -7.28 -15.30
C ALA A 73 14.31 -6.87 -13.85
N ASN A 74 13.79 -7.81 -13.07
CA ASN A 74 13.77 -7.65 -11.62
C ASN A 74 15.20 -7.42 -11.14
N THR A 75 15.43 -6.29 -10.48
CA THR A 75 16.75 -5.95 -9.91
C THR A 75 17.08 -6.77 -8.67
N TYR A 76 16.13 -7.59 -8.16
CA TYR A 76 16.20 -8.36 -6.91
C TYR A 76 16.75 -7.56 -5.72
N ARG A 77 16.63 -6.24 -5.77
CA ARG A 77 17.27 -5.38 -4.79
C ARG A 77 16.49 -5.46 -3.48
N MET A 78 17.18 -5.72 -2.38
CA MET A 78 16.56 -5.92 -1.07
C MET A 78 16.37 -4.62 -0.27
N GLU A 79 17.05 -3.53 -0.64
CA GLU A 79 16.97 -2.24 0.05
C GLU A 79 16.08 -1.23 -0.70
N PRO A 80 15.44 -0.27 0.00
CA PRO A 80 14.71 0.84 -0.61
C PRO A 80 15.65 1.93 -1.17
N TYR A 81 15.25 2.62 -2.25
CA TYR A 81 16.10 3.67 -2.86
C TYR A 81 16.10 4.89 -1.93
N ARG A 82 14.92 5.18 -1.39
CA ARG A 82 14.66 6.23 -0.42
C ARG A 82 14.14 5.59 0.85
N LYS A 83 15.00 5.55 1.86
CA LYS A 83 14.64 5.09 3.20
C LYS A 83 13.61 6.02 3.82
N PHE A 84 12.73 5.46 4.63
CA PHE A 84 11.73 6.23 5.36
C PHE A 84 12.39 7.24 6.30
N GLN A 85 12.01 8.51 6.19
CA GLN A 85 12.54 9.59 7.02
C GLN A 85 11.53 10.02 8.07
N ALA A 86 11.64 9.46 9.27
CA ALA A 86 10.73 9.69 10.38
C ALA A 86 10.53 11.17 10.72
N HIS A 87 11.59 11.98 10.67
CA HIS A 87 11.52 13.41 10.97
C HIS A 87 10.65 14.19 9.96
N LEU A 88 10.84 13.94 8.66
CA LEU A 88 10.04 14.60 7.62
C LEU A 88 8.56 14.24 7.73
N VAL A 89 8.29 12.96 7.97
CA VAL A 89 6.92 12.46 8.14
C VAL A 89 6.28 13.03 9.39
N ARG A 90 7.01 13.11 10.51
CA ARG A 90 6.54 13.76 11.74
C ARG A 90 6.16 15.21 11.49
N ASN A 91 7.04 15.98 10.87
CA ASN A 91 6.81 17.40 10.63
C ASN A 91 5.58 17.60 9.73
N ARG A 92 5.45 16.80 8.67
CA ARG A 92 4.29 16.89 7.78
C ARG A 92 2.99 16.52 8.47
N ALA A 93 2.97 15.42 9.22
CA ALA A 93 1.80 14.99 9.97
C ALA A 93 1.40 16.03 11.03
N GLN A 94 2.38 16.63 11.71
CA GLN A 94 2.13 17.68 12.69
C GLN A 94 1.56 18.95 12.05
N GLN A 95 2.05 19.35 10.88
CA GLN A 95 1.48 20.46 10.11
C GLN A 95 0.02 20.21 9.74
N ILE A 96 -0.29 19.03 9.19
CA ILE A 96 -1.66 18.67 8.79
C ILE A 96 -2.58 18.70 10.02
N LEU A 97 -2.17 18.07 11.14
CA LEU A 97 -2.94 18.11 12.38
C LEU A 97 -3.20 19.54 12.85
N MET A 98 -2.19 20.41 12.83
CA MET A 98 -2.37 21.81 13.27
C MET A 98 -3.33 22.57 12.36
N VAL A 99 -3.22 22.41 11.03
CA VAL A 99 -4.07 23.12 10.05
C VAL A 99 -5.51 22.66 10.13
N GLU A 100 -5.76 21.37 10.20
CA GLU A 100 -7.12 20.82 10.23
C GLU A 100 -7.81 21.05 11.56
N LEU A 101 -7.08 20.92 12.67
CA LEU A 101 -7.67 21.06 14.01
C LEU A 101 -7.83 22.51 14.46
N GLN A 102 -7.09 23.47 13.88
CA GLN A 102 -7.34 24.91 14.13
C GLN A 102 -8.71 25.37 13.64
N LYS A 103 -9.25 24.72 12.60
CA LYS A 103 -10.52 25.11 11.97
C LYS A 103 -11.75 24.59 12.70
N ILE A 104 -11.59 23.64 13.65
CA ILE A 104 -12.69 22.77 14.08
C ILE A 104 -12.85 22.76 15.61
N LYS A 105 -14.10 22.91 16.06
CA LYS A 105 -14.52 22.63 17.43
C LYS A 105 -15.01 21.18 17.50
N TYR A 106 -14.49 20.39 18.45
CA TYR A 106 -14.83 18.97 18.56
C TYR A 106 -16.34 18.75 18.77
N ASN A 107 -16.91 17.85 17.98
CA ASN A 107 -18.24 17.30 18.15
C ASN A 107 -18.14 15.77 18.02
N GLY A 108 -18.76 15.03 18.95
CA GLY A 108 -18.73 13.57 18.97
C GLY A 108 -19.35 12.92 17.73
N GLU A 109 -20.34 13.57 17.11
CA GLU A 109 -21.01 13.05 15.90
C GLU A 109 -20.13 13.15 14.65
N THR A 110 -19.33 14.21 14.54
CA THR A 110 -18.41 14.43 13.41
C THR A 110 -17.00 13.91 13.67
N GLY A 111 -16.73 13.37 14.86
CA GLY A 111 -15.41 12.90 15.25
C GLY A 111 -14.88 11.77 14.35
N ILE A 112 -15.76 10.84 13.96
CA ILE A 112 -15.39 9.71 13.09
C ILE A 112 -14.99 10.21 11.69
N SER A 113 -15.83 11.03 11.06
CA SER A 113 -15.54 11.57 9.72
C SER A 113 -14.28 12.45 9.73
N LEU A 114 -14.06 13.21 10.80
CA LEU A 114 -12.85 13.99 11.00
C LEU A 114 -11.60 13.12 11.10
N CYS A 115 -11.63 12.04 11.88
CA CYS A 115 -10.50 11.11 11.99
C CYS A 115 -10.19 10.46 10.64
N THR A 116 -11.22 10.04 9.90
CA THR A 116 -11.06 9.46 8.56
C THR A 116 -10.42 10.47 7.61
N SER A 117 -10.97 11.69 7.52
CA SER A 117 -10.45 12.76 6.65
C SER A 117 -8.98 13.07 6.93
N ILE A 118 -8.62 13.27 8.21
CA ILE A 118 -7.24 13.54 8.62
C ILE A 118 -6.33 12.36 8.30
N SER A 119 -6.79 11.12 8.54
CA SER A 119 -6.00 9.92 8.25
C SER A 119 -5.70 9.75 6.76
N GLU A 120 -6.68 10.06 5.89
CA GLU A 120 -6.54 10.02 4.43
C GLU A 120 -5.60 11.12 3.92
N GLU A 121 -5.71 12.33 4.46
CA GLU A 121 -4.83 13.45 4.12
C GLU A 121 -3.37 13.16 4.51
N ILE A 122 -3.15 12.67 5.74
CA ILE A 122 -1.82 12.26 6.21
C ILE A 122 -1.27 11.14 5.33
N LEU A 123 -2.09 10.12 5.02
CA LEU A 123 -1.66 8.99 4.18
C LEU A 123 -1.27 9.47 2.78
N THR A 124 -2.05 10.37 2.19
CA THR A 124 -1.77 10.94 0.86
C THR A 124 -0.47 11.74 0.89
N ALA A 125 -0.31 12.62 1.87
CA ALA A 125 0.90 13.43 2.02
C ALA A 125 2.17 12.59 2.22
N ILE A 126 2.08 11.45 2.92
CA ILE A 126 3.22 10.53 3.09
C ILE A 126 3.54 9.80 1.80
N LYS A 127 2.52 9.37 1.05
CA LYS A 127 2.71 8.73 -0.26
C LYS A 127 3.40 9.68 -1.24
N ASP A 128 3.05 10.97 -1.21
CA ASP A 128 3.64 12.00 -2.07
C ASP A 128 5.13 12.27 -1.77
N MET A 129 5.63 11.94 -0.59
CA MET A 129 7.06 12.02 -0.29
C MET A 129 7.90 11.01 -1.08
N GLY A 130 7.26 9.98 -1.64
CA GLY A 130 7.90 9.02 -2.55
C GLY A 130 8.96 8.15 -1.88
N PHE A 131 8.71 7.67 -0.65
CA PHE A 131 9.52 6.59 -0.10
C PHE A 131 9.15 5.28 -0.80
N ASP A 132 10.18 4.51 -1.14
CA ASP A 132 10.05 3.31 -1.96
C ASP A 132 9.77 2.09 -1.08
N ARG A 133 8.87 1.19 -1.53
CA ARG A 133 8.62 -0.12 -0.88
C ARG A 133 8.14 -0.07 0.57
N TYR A 134 7.25 0.86 0.88
CA TYR A 134 6.61 0.93 2.20
C TYR A 134 5.09 0.81 2.14
N LYS A 135 4.53 0.01 3.04
CA LYS A 135 3.11 0.01 3.40
C LYS A 135 2.93 0.89 4.62
N TYR A 136 1.88 1.72 4.60
CA TYR A 136 1.61 2.66 5.67
C TYR A 136 0.31 2.33 6.38
N VAL A 137 0.34 2.42 7.70
CA VAL A 137 -0.83 2.39 8.55
C VAL A 137 -0.88 3.71 9.31
N VAL A 138 -1.97 4.45 9.13
CA VAL A 138 -2.21 5.72 9.82
C VAL A 138 -3.39 5.52 10.77
N THR A 139 -3.18 5.78 12.05
CA THR A 139 -4.20 5.74 13.09
C THR A 139 -4.31 7.12 13.71
N VAL A 140 -5.48 7.73 13.59
CA VAL A 140 -5.78 9.03 14.20
C VAL A 140 -6.72 8.80 15.38
N LEU A 141 -6.38 9.39 16.51
CA LEU A 141 -7.19 9.40 17.72
C LEU A 141 -7.49 10.85 18.08
N ILE A 142 -8.75 11.15 18.38
CA ILE A 142 -9.18 12.43 18.91
C ILE A 142 -9.93 12.15 20.22
N VAL A 143 -9.50 12.78 21.30
CA VAL A 143 -10.09 12.59 22.63
C VAL A 143 -10.44 13.92 23.28
N GLN A 144 -11.66 14.04 23.78
CA GLN A 144 -12.11 15.21 24.51
C GLN A 144 -11.35 15.39 25.84
N LYS A 145 -10.96 16.63 26.14
CA LYS A 145 -10.35 17.00 27.42
C LYS A 145 -11.44 17.12 28.48
N THR A 146 -11.42 16.20 29.43
CA THR A 146 -12.39 16.12 30.53
C THR A 146 -11.69 15.93 31.88
N GLY A 147 -10.40 16.29 31.96
CA GLY A 147 -9.59 16.09 33.17
C GLY A 147 -9.09 14.66 33.38
N GLN A 148 -9.15 13.82 32.34
CA GLN A 148 -8.71 12.42 32.38
C GLN A 148 -7.23 12.28 32.02
N ALA A 149 -6.56 11.29 32.62
CA ALA A 149 -5.23 10.86 32.18
C ALA A 149 -5.37 9.72 31.16
N ILE A 150 -4.66 9.83 30.04
CA ILE A 150 -4.72 8.84 28.94
C ILE A 150 -3.30 8.41 28.60
N GLN A 151 -3.08 7.10 28.59
CA GLN A 151 -1.84 6.48 28.13
C GLN A 151 -2.13 5.58 26.93
N ILE A 152 -1.41 5.79 25.83
CA ILE A 152 -1.56 5.02 24.60
C ILE A 152 -0.24 4.30 24.37
N SER A 153 -0.32 2.97 24.20
CA SER A 153 0.82 2.12 23.90
C SER A 153 0.45 1.14 22.80
N SER A 154 1.34 0.96 21.83
CA SER A 154 1.26 -0.10 20.82
C SER A 154 2.42 -1.08 21.02
N ARG A 155 2.18 -2.35 20.69
CA ARG A 155 3.21 -3.40 20.67
C ARG A 155 3.10 -4.14 19.34
N GLY A 156 4.23 -4.45 18.74
CA GLY A 156 4.30 -5.15 17.47
C GLY A 156 5.69 -5.75 17.26
N VAL A 157 5.78 -6.68 16.32
CA VAL A 157 7.04 -7.24 15.83
C VAL A 157 7.32 -6.59 14.48
N TRP A 158 8.52 -6.06 14.30
CA TRP A 158 8.93 -5.38 13.08
C TRP A 158 10.42 -5.59 12.83
N ASP A 159 10.87 -5.22 11.63
CA ASP A 159 12.28 -5.17 11.29
C ASP A 159 12.91 -3.86 11.77
N VAL A 160 13.84 -3.94 12.72
CA VAL A 160 14.52 -2.78 13.33
C VAL A 160 15.33 -1.97 12.31
N ALA A 161 15.79 -2.58 11.22
CA ALA A 161 16.60 -1.91 10.22
C ALA A 161 15.76 -1.20 9.14
N ARG A 162 14.53 -1.66 8.89
CA ARG A 162 13.74 -1.25 7.73
C ARG A 162 12.43 -0.57 8.10
N ASP A 163 11.75 -1.05 9.13
CA ASP A 163 10.46 -0.53 9.58
C ASP A 163 10.64 0.68 10.47
N ASN A 164 9.64 1.55 10.49
CA ASN A 164 9.69 2.75 11.30
C ASN A 164 8.29 3.17 11.75
N TRP A 165 8.23 4.01 12.78
CA TRP A 165 7.00 4.57 13.29
C TRP A 165 7.20 6.01 13.71
N VAL A 166 6.11 6.77 13.64
CA VAL A 166 6.09 8.20 13.97
C VAL A 166 4.82 8.51 14.72
N SER A 167 4.95 9.29 15.80
CA SER A 167 3.82 9.92 16.48
C SER A 167 3.85 11.43 16.31
N ALA A 168 2.69 12.01 16.03
CA ALA A 168 2.43 13.44 16.04
C ALA A 168 1.28 13.73 17.00
N LYS A 169 1.47 14.70 17.90
CA LYS A 169 0.49 15.12 18.90
C LYS A 169 0.09 16.57 18.61
N CYS A 170 -1.20 16.84 18.66
CA CYS A 170 -1.74 18.20 18.67
C CYS A 170 -2.66 18.36 19.88
N GLU A 171 -2.56 19.51 20.54
CA GLU A 171 -3.32 19.79 21.74
C GLU A 171 -4.09 21.09 21.55
N THR A 172 -5.42 20.99 21.64
CA THR A 172 -6.35 22.11 21.54
C THR A 172 -6.93 22.40 22.92
N GLU A 173 -7.68 23.49 23.09
CA GLU A 173 -8.33 23.82 24.36
C GLU A 173 -9.32 22.74 24.83
N SER A 174 -10.11 22.17 23.91
CA SER A 174 -11.21 21.25 24.23
C SER A 174 -10.91 19.76 24.02
N PHE A 175 -9.87 19.41 23.27
CA PHE A 175 -9.52 18.02 22.95
C PHE A 175 -8.02 17.86 22.66
N ILE A 176 -7.56 16.61 22.65
CA ILE A 176 -6.22 16.20 22.27
C ILE A 176 -6.35 15.31 21.04
N SER A 177 -5.46 15.49 20.07
CA SER A 177 -5.33 14.59 18.91
C SER A 177 -3.96 13.94 18.86
N LEU A 178 -3.94 12.68 18.49
CA LEU A 178 -2.74 11.89 18.28
C LEU A 178 -2.85 11.19 16.91
N ALA A 179 -1.85 11.38 16.06
CA ALA A 179 -1.66 10.57 14.87
C ALA A 179 -0.47 9.63 15.09
N LEU A 180 -0.71 8.32 14.90
CA LEU A 180 0.29 7.28 14.87
C LEU A 180 0.43 6.78 13.44
N ILE A 181 1.65 6.83 12.92
CA ILE A 181 1.99 6.39 11.57
C ILE A 181 2.99 5.26 11.72
N ILE A 182 2.70 4.12 11.10
CA ILE A 182 3.59 2.96 11.04
C ILE A 182 3.92 2.74 9.57
N ALA A 183 5.22 2.65 9.26
CA ALA A 183 5.75 2.35 7.95
C ALA A 183 6.42 0.98 8.00
N CYS A 184 5.84 0.00 7.31
CA CYS A 184 6.37 -1.35 7.19
C CYS A 184 6.96 -1.55 5.80
N TYR A 185 8.21 -1.98 5.72
CA TYR A 185 8.85 -2.33 4.47
C TYR A 185 8.19 -3.57 3.86
N TYR A 186 7.97 -3.54 2.55
CA TYR A 186 7.44 -4.70 1.83
C TYR A 186 8.26 -4.99 0.57
N GLU A 187 8.34 -6.29 0.24
CA GLU A 187 8.96 -6.80 -0.97
C GLU A 187 7.90 -7.24 -1.99
#